data_AF-A0A9E3PZX3-F1
#
_entry.id   AF-A0A9E3PZX3-F1
#
_cell.length_a   1.000
_cell.length_b   1.000
_cell.length_c   1.000
_cell.angle_alpha   90.00
_cell.angle_beta   90.00
_cell.angle_gamma   90.00
#
_symmetry.space_group_name_H-M   'P 1'
#
loop_
_entity.id
_entity.type
_entity.pdbx_description
1 polymer ?
#
loop_
_entity_poly.entity_id
_entity_poly.type
_entity_poly.pdbx_seq_one_letter_code
_entity_poly.pdbx_strand_id
1 'polypeptide(L)' 'MPYFQVLRARMILLAAQGVPNDEIATRLDTHREVVSQCRKRFFLERLRGLEELPRPGRPRAFPLGTGRPGQTPGL' A
#
# COMPACT_ATOMS: atom_id res chain seq x y z
N MET A 1 13.08 3.22 -13.23
CA MET A 1 11.61 3.04 -13.30
C MET A 1 11.20 2.05 -12.22
N PRO A 2 10.32 2.44 -11.29
CA PRO A 2 9.94 1.55 -10.20
C PRO A 2 9.08 0.37 -10.71
N TYR A 3 9.46 -0.85 -10.30
CA TYR A 3 8.87 -2.12 -10.73
C TYR A 3 7.35 -2.20 -10.49
N PHE A 4 6.86 -1.59 -9.41
CA PHE A 4 5.44 -1.65 -9.04
C PHE A 4 4.51 -0.91 -10.01
N GLN A 5 4.99 0.14 -10.69
CA GLN A 5 4.16 0.89 -11.65
C GLN A 5 3.84 0.03 -12.86
N VAL A 6 4.86 -0.70 -13.37
CA VAL A 6 4.69 -1.62 -14.49
C VAL A 6 3.72 -2.75 -14.13
N LEU A 7 3.82 -3.27 -12.91
CA LEU A 7 2.98 -4.36 -12.43
C LEU A 7 1.50 -3.93 -12.31
N ARG A 8 1.23 -2.74 -11.74
CA ARG A 8 -0.13 -2.17 -11.69
C ARG A 8 -0.66 -1.82 -13.09
N ALA A 9 0.17 -1.22 -13.95
CA ALA A 9 -0.22 -0.93 -15.33
C ALA A 9 -0.66 -2.21 -16.07
N ARG A 10 0.11 -3.30 -15.91
CA ARG A 10 -0.23 -4.62 -16.47
C ARG A 10 -1.53 -5.17 -15.89
N MET A 11 -1.77 -5.07 -14.58
CA MET A 11 -3.04 -5.48 -13.97
C MET A 11 -4.23 -4.78 -14.61
N ILE A 12 -4.14 -3.46 -14.81
CA ILE A 12 -5.26 -2.66 -15.35
C ILE A 12 -5.48 -2.92 -16.84
N LEU A 13 -4.40 -3.09 -17.61
CA LEU A 13 -4.48 -3.50 -19.02
C LEU A 13 -5.19 -4.84 -19.19
N LEU A 14 -4.87 -5.83 -18.35
CA LEU A 14 -5.54 -7.14 -18.38
C LEU A 14 -7.01 -7.03 -17.92
N ALA A 15 -7.28 -6.23 -16.90
CA ALA A 15 -8.65 -5.97 -16.45
C ALA A 15 -9.50 -5.26 -17.52
N ALA A 16 -8.90 -4.36 -18.30
CA ALA A 16 -9.55 -3.68 -19.43
C ALA A 16 -9.83 -4.63 -20.60
N GLN A 17 -9.08 -5.73 -20.72
CA GLN A 17 -9.34 -6.81 -21.68
C GLN A 17 -10.45 -7.78 -21.21
N GLY A 18 -11.06 -7.55 -20.04
CA GLY A 18 -12.12 -8.40 -19.48
C GLY A 18 -11.61 -9.61 -18.72
N VAL A 19 -10.30 -9.72 -18.46
CA VAL A 19 -9.73 -10.82 -17.70
C VAL A 19 -10.19 -10.75 -16.23
N PRO A 20 -10.63 -11.87 -15.62
CA PRO A 20 -11.04 -11.90 -14.23
C PRO A 20 -9.85 -11.68 -13.27
N ASN A 21 -10.12 -11.12 -12.10
CA ASN A 21 -9.08 -10.74 -11.12
C ASN A 21 -8.21 -11.91 -10.66
N ASP A 22 -8.79 -13.12 -10.60
CA ASP A 22 -8.11 -14.35 -10.17
C ASP A 22 -7.05 -14.81 -11.19
N GLU A 23 -7.37 -14.70 -12.47
CA GLU A 23 -6.46 -15.03 -13.56
C GLU A 23 -5.36 -13.98 -13.72
N ILE A 24 -5.68 -12.70 -13.48
CA ILE A 24 -4.68 -11.62 -13.40
C ILE A 24 -3.71 -11.85 -12.24
N ALA A 25 -4.24 -12.23 -11.07
CA ALA A 25 -3.46 -12.53 -9.87
C ALA A 25 -2.46 -13.68 -10.13
N THR A 26 -2.94 -14.76 -10.74
CA THR A 26 -2.13 -15.91 -11.13
C THR A 26 -1.04 -15.54 -12.14
N ARG A 27 -1.37 -14.74 -13.17
CA ARG A 27 -0.40 -14.34 -14.21
C ARG A 27 0.71 -13.40 -13.72
N LEU A 28 0.42 -12.59 -12.71
CA LEU A 28 1.34 -11.56 -12.21
C LEU A 28 1.98 -11.93 -10.87
N ASP A 29 1.79 -13.16 -10.41
CA ASP A 29 2.27 -13.66 -9.11
C ASP A 29 1.89 -12.71 -7.97
N THR A 30 0.62 -12.29 -7.95
CA THR A 30 0.11 -11.33 -6.98
C THR A 30 -1.18 -11.81 -6.33
N HIS A 31 -1.59 -11.17 -5.24
CA HIS A 31 -2.84 -11.52 -4.58
C HIS A 31 -4.04 -10.87 -5.28
N ARG A 32 -5.17 -11.59 -5.36
CA ARG A 32 -6.46 -11.08 -5.87
C ARG A 32 -6.90 -9.76 -5.22
N GLU A 33 -6.55 -9.57 -3.94
CA GLU A 33 -6.87 -8.37 -3.18
C GLU A 33 -6.13 -7.15 -3.71
N VAL A 34 -4.87 -7.32 -4.12
CA VAL A 34 -4.05 -6.26 -4.73
C VAL A 34 -4.66 -5.82 -6.05
N VAL A 35 -5.07 -6.78 -6.89
CA VAL A 35 -5.75 -6.51 -8.17
C VAL A 35 -7.06 -5.76 -7.93
N SER A 36 -7.87 -6.21 -6.96
CA SER A 36 -9.16 -5.60 -6.64
C SER A 36 -9.01 -4.18 -6.10
N GLN A 37 -8.04 -3.95 -5.21
CA GLN A 37 -7.74 -2.63 -4.66
C GLN A 37 -7.19 -1.68 -5.73
N CYS A 38 -6.33 -2.19 -6.62
CA CYS A 38 -5.82 -1.43 -7.76
C CYS A 38 -6.94 -1.01 -8.72
N ARG A 39 -7.86 -1.92 -9.06
CA ARG A 39 -9.06 -1.60 -9.86
C ARG A 39 -9.94 -0.55 -9.18
N LYS A 40 -10.21 -0.68 -7.88
CA LYS A 40 -11.00 0.29 -7.11
C LYS A 40 -10.34 1.67 -7.12
N ARG A 41 -9.03 1.75 -6.90
CA ARG A 41 -8.27 3.00 -6.96
C ARG A 41 -8.28 3.62 -8.35
N PHE A 42 -8.05 2.82 -9.39
CA PHE A 42 -8.10 3.31 -10.76
C PHE A 42 -9.48 3.81 -11.17
N PHE A 43 -10.55 3.20 -10.66
CA PHE A 43 -11.90 3.69 -10.91
C PHE A 43 -12.12 5.08 -10.30
N LEU A 44 -11.59 5.32 -9.09
CA LEU A 44 -11.74 6.59 -8.38
C LEU A 44 -10.79 7.70 -8.87
N GLU A 45 -9.53 7.35 -9.15
CA GLU A 45 -8.43 8.32 -9.39
C GLU A 45 -7.82 8.20 -10.79
N ARG A 46 -8.26 7.24 -11.62
CA ARG A 46 -7.77 7.00 -12.99
C ARG A 46 -6.23 6.87 -13.01
N LEU A 47 -5.56 7.69 -13.83
CA LEU A 47 -4.12 7.65 -14.03
C LEU A 47 -3.34 8.01 -12.74
N ARG A 48 -3.87 8.89 -11.89
CA ARG A 48 -3.28 9.20 -10.57
C ARG A 48 -3.29 7.98 -9.64
N GLY A 49 -4.27 7.10 -9.78
CA GLY A 49 -4.36 5.85 -9.01
C GLY A 49 -3.29 4.81 -9.36
N LEU A 50 -2.56 5.00 -10.47
CA LEU A 50 -1.40 4.19 -10.84
C LEU A 50 -0.13 4.60 -10.08
N GLU A 51 -0.04 5.88 -9.70
CA GLU A 51 1.11 6.42 -8.99
C GLU A 51 1.14 5.88 -7.55
N GLU A 52 2.33 5.57 -7.05
CA GLU A 52 2.50 5.29 -5.63
C GLU A 52 2.38 6.60 -4.88
N LEU A 53 1.16 6.89 -4.41
CA LEU A 53 0.99 7.87 -3.35
C LEU A 53 1.92 7.43 -2.20
N PRO A 54 2.80 8.31 -1.71
CA PRO A 54 3.63 8.00 -0.56
C PRO A 54 2.66 7.52 0.53
N ARG A 55 2.82 6.28 0.99
CA ARG A 55 2.04 5.77 2.12
C ARG A 55 2.17 6.85 3.20
N PRO A 56 1.07 7.49 3.65
CA PRO A 56 1.16 8.33 4.83
C PRO A 56 1.47 7.37 5.98
N GLY A 57 2.76 7.14 6.19
CA GLY A 57 3.26 6.34 7.28
C GLY A 57 2.86 7.10 8.54
N ARG A 58 2.01 6.48 9.35
CA ARG A 58 1.86 6.91 10.74
C ARG A 58 3.27 6.97 11.31
N PRO A 59 3.76 8.13 11.81
CA PRO A 59 5.08 8.18 12.40
C PRO A 59 5.15 7.10 13.47
N ARG A 60 6.21 6.29 13.43
CA ARG A 60 6.50 5.28 14.46
C ARG A 60 6.88 6.04 15.73
N ALA A 61 5.89 6.57 16.46
CA ALA A 61 6.11 7.10 17.79
C ALA A 61 6.01 5.95 18.78
N PHE A 62 7.14 5.29 19.05
CA PHE A 62 7.34 4.67 20.35
C PHE A 62 7.85 5.80 21.26
N PRO A 63 7.08 6.30 22.24
CA PRO A 63 7.66 7.15 23.26
C PRO A 63 8.64 6.28 24.06
N LEU A 64 9.94 6.54 23.90
CA LEU A 64 10.95 6.08 24.85
C LEU A 64 10.66 6.79 26.17
N GLY A 65 10.48 6.01 27.23
CA GLY A 65 9.99 6.47 28.53
C GLY A 65 10.65 7.77 29.01
N THR A 66 9.85 8.82 29.13
CA THR A 66 10.20 9.98 29.95
C THR A 66 10.30 9.51 31.39
N GLY A 67 11.46 9.77 31.99
CA GLY A 67 11.94 9.14 33.20
C GLY A 67 11.01 9.26 34.40
N ARG A 68 11.11 8.27 35.28
CA ARG A 68 10.62 8.35 36.67
C ARG A 68 11.17 9.63 37.31
N PRO A 69 10.35 10.53 37.84
CA PRO A 69 10.85 11.59 38.71
C PRO A 69 11.46 10.96 39.96
N GLY A 70 12.62 11.49 40.35
CA GLY A 70 13.46 10.99 41.42
C GLY A 70 12.68 10.69 42.70
N GLN A 71 12.89 9.48 43.19
CA GLN A 71 12.60 9.09 44.56
C GLN A 71 13.60 9.84 45.45
N THR A 72 13.14 10.88 46.14
CA THR A 72 13.91 11.57 47.18
C THR A 72 14.11 10.62 48.36
N PRO A 73 15.35 10.28 48.78
CA PRO A 73 15.60 9.64 50.06
C PRO A 73 15.92 10.71 51.11
N GLY A 74 15.09 10.76 52.16
CA GLY A 74 15.45 11.14 53.53
C GLY A 74 16.01 12.54 53.82
N LEU A 75 15.21 13.35 54.53
CA LEU A 75 15.53 13.98 55.82
C LEU A 75 14.26 14.60 56.43
#